data_AF-T2DP47-F1
#
_entry.id   AF-T2DP47-F1
#
_cell.length_a   1.000
_cell.length_b   1.000
_cell.length_c   1.000
_cell.angle_alpha   90.00
_cell.angle_beta   90.00
_cell.angle_gamma   90.00
#
_symmetry.space_group_name_H-M   'P 1'
#
loop_
_entity.id
_entity.type
_entity.pdbx_description
1 polymer ?
#
loop_
_entity_poly.entity_id
_entity_poly.type
_entity_poly.pdbx_seq_one_letter_code
_entity_poly.pdbx_strand_id
1 'polypeptide(L)'
;MMHMTFYWSRKVNLLIDSWKTVDWTDYLLTLLACLVVSAFYQFIENRRIRLKLIGAGKSFPAEIETPLLRRKLTGNGAKLGVKVAGAFLFGLSSAIGYLLMLSVMSFNGGVFVAIVVGLAVGYFFFRNEGEDSLIVDTSCACA
;
A
#
# COMPACT_ATOMS: atom_id res chain seq x y z
N MET A 1 0.35 -12.68 -31.01
CA MET A 1 1.78 -12.37 -31.16
C MET A 1 2.23 -11.63 -29.91
N MET A 2 3.37 -12.02 -29.32
CA MET A 2 3.89 -11.37 -28.11
C MET A 2 4.41 -9.97 -28.47
N HIS A 3 3.68 -8.94 -28.06
CA HIS A 3 4.14 -7.56 -28.18
C HIS A 3 5.26 -7.34 -27.16
N MET A 4 6.46 -7.02 -27.64
CA MET A 4 7.59 -6.61 -26.78
C MET A 4 7.68 -5.08 -26.62
N THR A 5 6.64 -4.37 -27.07
CA THR A 5 6.52 -2.91 -27.01
C THR A 5 5.15 -2.54 -26.46
N PHE A 6 5.06 -1.35 -25.87
CA PHE A 6 3.78 -0.83 -25.39
C PHE A 6 2.75 -0.80 -26.52
N TYR A 7 1.56 -1.33 -26.25
CA TYR A 7 0.45 -1.29 -27.18
C TYR A 7 -0.79 -0.65 -26.55
N TRP A 8 -1.59 0.01 -27.39
CA TRP A 8 -2.84 0.66 -27.00
C TRP A 8 -4.01 -0.14 -27.55
N SER A 9 -4.36 -1.24 -26.88
CA SER A 9 -5.49 -2.10 -27.26
C SER A 9 -6.41 -2.36 -26.08
N ARG A 10 -7.69 -2.52 -26.38
CA ARG A 10 -8.77 -2.78 -25.42
C ARG A 10 -8.90 -4.26 -25.07
N LYS A 11 -8.44 -5.15 -25.96
CA LYS A 11 -8.53 -6.60 -25.77
C LYS A 11 -7.35 -7.06 -24.94
N VAL A 12 -7.51 -7.07 -23.62
CA VAL A 12 -6.47 -7.48 -22.67
C VAL A 12 -6.97 -8.69 -21.87
N ASN A 13 -6.11 -9.70 -21.75
CA ASN A 13 -6.27 -10.77 -20.78
C ASN A 13 -5.36 -10.45 -19.59
N LEU A 14 -5.95 -10.15 -18.43
CA LEU A 14 -5.24 -9.64 -17.26
C LEU A 14 -5.18 -10.73 -16.18
N LEU A 15 -3.97 -11.21 -15.87
CA LEU A 15 -3.61 -12.14 -14.77
C LEU A 15 -4.22 -13.55 -14.80
N ILE A 16 -5.47 -13.72 -15.24
CA ILE A 16 -6.22 -14.97 -15.25
C ILE A 16 -6.91 -15.05 -16.62
N ASP A 17 -6.91 -16.23 -17.25
CA ASP A 17 -7.56 -16.46 -18.56
C ASP A 17 -9.06 -16.11 -18.59
N SER A 18 -9.68 -15.96 -17.41
CA SER A 18 -11.08 -15.61 -17.22
C SER A 18 -11.36 -14.10 -17.32
N TRP A 19 -10.35 -13.24 -17.11
CA TRP A 19 -10.55 -11.79 -17.15
C TRP A 19 -10.26 -11.24 -18.55
N LYS A 20 -11.25 -11.36 -19.44
CA LYS A 20 -11.18 -10.85 -20.81
C LYS A 20 -11.99 -9.57 -20.96
N THR A 21 -11.36 -8.54 -21.49
CA THR A 21 -12.02 -7.28 -21.82
C THR A 21 -12.38 -7.28 -23.30
N VAL A 22 -13.66 -7.37 -23.61
CA VAL A 22 -14.16 -7.35 -25.00
C VAL A 22 -14.79 -6.00 -25.31
N ASP A 23 -15.55 -5.46 -24.35
CA ASP A 23 -16.25 -4.19 -24.47
C ASP A 23 -15.49 -3.02 -23.82
N TRP A 24 -15.85 -1.79 -24.21
CA TRP A 24 -15.27 -0.56 -23.66
C TRP A 24 -15.52 -0.41 -22.15
N THR A 25 -16.70 -0.84 -21.69
CA THR A 25 -17.08 -0.82 -20.27
C THR A 25 -16.18 -1.75 -19.46
N ASP A 26 -15.94 -2.96 -19.94
CA ASP A 26 -15.08 -3.93 -19.26
C ASP A 26 -13.64 -3.41 -19.20
N TYR A 27 -13.16 -2.82 -20.29
CA TYR A 27 -11.84 -2.20 -20.30
C TYR A 27 -11.74 -1.05 -19.28
N LEU A 28 -12.73 -0.16 -19.22
CA LEU A 28 -12.75 0.93 -18.24
C LEU A 28 -12.87 0.43 -16.80
N LEU A 29 -13.66 -0.64 -16.58
CA LEU A 29 -13.78 -1.31 -15.29
C LEU A 29 -12.44 -1.93 -14.86
N THR A 30 -11.69 -2.53 -15.79
CA THR A 30 -10.34 -3.06 -15.49
C THR A 30 -9.35 -1.96 -15.17
N LEU A 31 -9.37 -0.85 -15.89
CA LEU A 31 -8.54 0.32 -15.59
C LEU A 31 -8.84 0.86 -14.19
N LEU A 32 -10.12 0.99 -13.85
CA LEU A 32 -10.56 1.43 -12.53
C LEU A 32 -10.12 0.42 -11.45
N ALA A 33 -10.28 -0.88 -11.70
CA ALA A 33 -9.82 -1.92 -10.79
C ALA A 33 -8.30 -1.86 -10.57
N CYS A 34 -7.49 -1.69 -11.62
CA CYS A 34 -6.05 -1.51 -11.51
C CYS A 34 -5.68 -0.25 -10.71
N LEU A 35 -6.40 0.86 -10.91
CA LEU A 35 -6.21 2.10 -10.15
C LEU A 35 -6.53 1.87 -8.66
N VAL A 36 -7.67 1.25 -8.35
CA VAL A 36 -8.07 0.96 -6.96
C VAL A 36 -7.10 0.00 -6.28
N VAL A 37 -6.69 -1.08 -6.96
CA VAL A 37 -5.74 -2.06 -6.41
C VAL A 37 -4.37 -1.45 -6.15
N SER A 38 -3.89 -0.57 -7.03
CA SER A 38 -2.61 0.13 -6.84
C SER A 38 -2.67 1.18 -5.72
N ALA A 39 -3.76 1.93 -5.61
CA ALA A 39 -3.98 2.82 -4.46
C ALA A 39 -4.07 2.02 -3.14
N PHE A 40 -4.78 0.89 -3.16
CA PHE A 40 -4.91 0.00 -2.00
C PHE A 40 -3.58 -0.66 -1.61
N TYR A 41 -2.71 -0.96 -2.56
CA TYR A 41 -1.35 -1.44 -2.29
C TYR A 41 -0.58 -0.45 -1.39
N GLN A 42 -0.63 0.84 -1.71
CA GLN A 42 0.02 1.88 -0.92
C GLN A 42 -0.67 2.13 0.42
N PHE A 43 -1.99 1.96 0.50
CA PHE A 43 -2.68 1.96 1.79
C PHE A 43 -2.10 0.90 2.74
N ILE A 44 -1.98 -0.34 2.28
CA ILE A 44 -1.44 -1.43 3.10
C ILE A 44 0.01 -1.16 3.47
N GLU A 45 0.82 -0.66 2.54
CA GLU A 45 2.22 -0.34 2.81
C GLU A 45 2.36 0.77 3.87
N ASN A 46 1.55 1.83 3.78
CA ASN A 46 1.50 2.88 4.80
C ASN A 46 1.07 2.32 6.16
N ARG A 47 0.05 1.46 6.21
CA ARG A 47 -0.38 0.80 7.45
C ARG A 47 0.71 -0.09 8.02
N ARG A 48 1.47 -0.81 7.19
CA ARG A 48 2.62 -1.62 7.63
C ARG A 48 3.71 -0.74 8.25
N ILE A 49 4.03 0.41 7.64
CA ILE A 49 4.99 1.37 8.18
C ILE A 49 4.51 1.91 9.53
N ARG A 50 3.25 2.34 9.62
CA ARG A 50 2.62 2.80 10.88
C ARG A 50 2.65 1.75 11.98
N LEU A 51 2.32 0.50 11.67
CA LEU A 51 2.35 -0.60 12.64
C LEU A 51 3.77 -0.90 13.12
N LYS A 52 4.78 -0.81 12.25
CA LYS A 52 6.18 -0.91 12.64
C LYS A 52 6.61 0.25 13.53
N LEU A 53 6.17 1.48 13.25
CA LEU A 53 6.46 2.65 14.09
C LEU A 53 5.81 2.54 15.47
N ILE A 54 4.54 2.13 15.55
CA ILE A 54 3.82 1.90 16.80
C ILE A 54 4.45 0.76 17.60
N GLY A 55 4.83 -0.34 16.93
CA GLY A 55 5.51 -1.49 17.55
C GLY A 55 6.95 -1.21 17.97
N ALA A 56 7.65 -0.30 17.30
CA ALA A 56 8.99 0.17 17.65
C ALA A 56 8.98 1.27 18.74
N GLY A 57 7.81 1.80 19.11
CA GLY A 57 7.65 2.67 20.27
C GLY A 57 8.47 3.96 20.21
N LYS A 58 8.50 4.66 19.06
CA LYS A 58 9.18 5.96 18.94
C LYS A 58 8.18 7.10 18.76
N SER A 59 7.89 7.77 19.87
CA SER A 59 7.66 9.22 19.89
C SER A 59 8.90 9.92 19.29
N PHE A 60 8.72 11.11 18.73
CA PHE A 60 9.79 11.96 18.20
C PHE A 60 10.91 12.22 19.24
N PRO A 61 12.12 12.63 18.81
CA PRO A 61 13.35 12.38 19.56
C PRO A 61 13.52 13.39 20.69
N ALA A 62 13.59 12.90 21.93
CA ALA A 62 14.27 13.58 23.02
C ALA A 62 15.27 12.57 23.61
N GLU A 63 16.49 12.71 23.10
CA GLU A 63 17.73 12.73 23.86
C GLU A 63 17.70 12.22 25.32
N ILE A 64 18.57 11.23 25.57
CA ILE A 64 19.18 10.78 26.84
C ILE A 64 18.34 9.87 27.78
N GLU A 65 18.91 8.65 27.93
CA GLU A 65 18.85 7.73 29.08
C GLU A 65 17.52 7.08 29.52
N THR A 66 17.38 5.78 29.21
CA THR A 66 17.59 4.68 30.18
C THR A 66 17.09 3.36 29.59
N PRO A 67 18.00 2.43 29.21
CA PRO A 67 17.64 1.22 28.49
C PRO A 67 17.26 0.05 29.41
N LEU A 68 16.64 0.22 30.59
CA LEU A 68 16.47 -0.92 31.52
C LEU A 68 15.19 -0.97 32.39
N LEU A 69 14.09 -0.28 32.06
CA LEU A 69 12.86 -0.45 32.85
C LEU A 69 11.51 -0.21 32.14
N ARG A 70 11.35 -0.46 30.83
CA ARG A 70 9.99 -0.55 30.23
C ARG A 70 9.39 -1.96 30.35
N ARG A 71 9.51 -2.53 31.55
CA ARG A 71 8.72 -3.67 32.02
C ARG A 71 7.37 -3.13 32.49
N LYS A 72 6.38 -3.15 31.60
CA LYS A 72 4.99 -3.33 32.02
C LYS A 72 4.21 -4.13 30.97
N LEU A 73 4.24 -5.45 31.15
CA LEU A 73 3.06 -6.30 31.15
C LEU A 73 1.83 -5.70 30.45
N THR A 74 1.70 -5.91 29.15
CA THR A 74 0.42 -5.85 28.46
C THR A 74 0.40 -7.01 27.46
N GLY A 75 -0.32 -8.06 27.84
CA GLY A 75 -0.70 -9.27 27.09
C GLY A 75 0.32 -9.84 26.10
N ASN A 76 0.97 -10.97 26.44
CA ASN A 76 1.75 -11.76 25.48
C ASN A 76 0.92 -12.10 24.21
N GLY A 77 -0.41 -12.27 24.36
CA GLY A 77 -1.35 -12.44 23.26
C GLY A 77 -1.55 -11.20 22.37
N ALA A 78 -1.54 -9.98 22.92
CA ALA A 78 -1.64 -8.75 22.14
C ALA A 78 -0.36 -8.49 21.32
N LYS A 79 0.82 -8.77 21.90
CA LYS A 79 2.10 -8.72 21.19
C LYS A 79 2.20 -9.77 20.08
N LEU A 80 1.71 -10.98 20.34
CA LEU A 80 1.64 -12.03 19.33
C LEU A 80 0.67 -11.65 18.20
N GLY A 81 -0.50 -11.10 18.54
CA GLY A 81 -1.48 -10.61 17.58
C GLY A 81 -0.93 -9.54 16.64
N VAL A 82 -0.19 -8.56 17.18
CA VAL A 82 0.48 -7.52 16.35
C VAL A 82 1.55 -8.13 15.44
N LYS A 83 2.30 -9.12 15.91
CA LYS A 83 3.34 -9.81 15.12
C LYS A 83 2.74 -10.64 13.98
N VAL A 84 1.66 -11.37 14.26
CA VAL A 84 0.91 -12.15 13.25
C VAL A 84 0.23 -11.23 12.25
N ALA A 85 -0.43 -10.17 12.70
CA ALA A 85 -1.03 -9.17 11.82
C ALA A 85 0.02 -8.50 10.93
N GLY A 86 1.20 -8.16 11.48
CA GLY A 86 2.31 -7.62 10.70
C GLY A 86 2.84 -8.58 9.64
N ALA A 87 2.93 -9.88 9.94
CA ALA A 87 3.32 -10.91 8.98
C ALA A 87 2.26 -11.11 7.88
N PHE A 88 0.98 -11.13 8.25
CA PHE A 88 -0.12 -11.22 7.30
C PHE A 88 -0.16 -10.02 6.34
N LEU A 89 -0.07 -8.79 6.88
CA LEU A 89 -0.01 -7.58 6.06
C LEU A 89 1.20 -7.57 5.13
N PHE A 90 2.35 -8.08 5.58
CA PHE A 90 3.52 -8.24 4.71
C PHE A 90 3.27 -9.23 3.57
N GLY A 91 2.65 -10.38 3.87
CA GLY A 91 2.26 -11.35 2.86
C GLY A 91 1.30 -10.75 1.82
N LEU A 92 0.29 -10.01 2.28
CA LEU A 92 -0.70 -9.35 1.42
C LEU A 92 -0.06 -8.26 0.55
N SER A 93 0.78 -7.38 1.12
CA SER A 93 1.54 -6.39 0.35
C SER A 93 2.41 -7.04 -0.73
N SER A 94 3.14 -8.09 -0.36
CA SER A 94 4.02 -8.81 -1.28
C SER A 94 3.22 -9.42 -2.45
N ALA A 95 2.10 -10.09 -2.15
CA ALA A 95 1.23 -10.66 -3.16
C ALA A 95 0.70 -9.60 -4.13
N ILE A 96 0.15 -8.49 -3.63
CA ILE A 96 -0.38 -7.41 -4.49
C ILE A 96 0.75 -6.77 -5.32
N GLY A 97 1.94 -6.56 -4.75
CA GLY A 97 3.08 -6.03 -5.48
C GLY A 97 3.48 -6.91 -6.67
N TYR A 98 3.50 -8.23 -6.50
CA TYR A 98 3.74 -9.15 -7.61
C TYR A 98 2.61 -9.16 -8.63
N LEU A 99 1.34 -9.05 -8.21
CA LEU A 99 0.20 -8.94 -9.14
C LEU A 99 0.27 -7.65 -9.99
N LEU A 100 0.68 -6.52 -9.39
CA LEU A 100 0.90 -5.27 -10.11
C LEU A 100 2.07 -5.40 -11.10
N MET A 101 3.15 -6.06 -10.70
CA MET A 101 4.29 -6.32 -11.58
C MET A 101 3.89 -7.19 -12.78
N LEU A 102 3.14 -8.28 -12.54
CA LEU A 102 2.57 -9.11 -13.61
C LEU A 102 1.64 -8.30 -14.52
N SER A 103 0.84 -7.40 -13.95
CA SER A 103 -0.06 -6.53 -14.73
C SER A 103 0.71 -5.57 -15.62
N VAL A 104 1.82 -4.98 -15.14
CA VAL A 104 2.69 -4.10 -15.94
C VAL A 104 3.42 -4.86 -17.04
N MET A 105 3.81 -6.11 -16.78
CA MET A 105 4.39 -7.00 -17.79
C MET A 105 3.43 -7.34 -18.95
N SER A 106 2.15 -6.97 -18.87
CA SER A 106 1.21 -7.10 -19.99
C SER A 106 1.51 -6.12 -21.15
N PHE A 107 2.41 -5.15 -20.98
CA PHE A 107 2.76 -4.10 -21.95
C PHE A 107 1.56 -3.28 -22.48
N ASN A 108 0.42 -3.33 -21.79
CA ASN A 108 -0.72 -2.49 -22.13
C ASN A 108 -0.49 -1.08 -21.58
N GLY A 109 -0.49 -0.08 -22.48
CA GLY A 109 -0.23 1.30 -22.09
C GLY A 109 -1.28 1.88 -21.14
N GLY A 110 -2.56 1.56 -21.33
CA GLY A 110 -3.63 2.04 -20.45
C GLY A 110 -3.54 1.46 -19.05
N VAL A 111 -3.30 0.15 -18.92
CA VAL A 111 -3.10 -0.53 -17.62
C VAL A 111 -1.89 0.04 -16.90
N PHE A 112 -0.78 0.25 -17.62
CA PHE A 112 0.41 0.88 -17.06
C PHE A 112 0.11 2.27 -16.50
N VAL A 113 -0.55 3.14 -17.29
CA VAL A 113 -0.93 4.48 -16.83
C VAL A 113 -1.87 4.42 -15.63
N ALA A 114 -2.87 3.54 -15.63
CA ALA A 114 -3.80 3.40 -14.51
C ALA A 114 -3.09 2.98 -13.21
N ILE A 115 -2.11 2.07 -13.28
CA ILE A 115 -1.31 1.65 -12.13
C ILE A 115 -0.44 2.81 -11.64
N VAL A 116 0.27 3.51 -12.53
CA VAL A 116 1.12 4.66 -12.15
C VAL A 116 0.28 5.78 -11.51
N VAL A 117 -0.87 6.10 -12.09
CA VAL A 117 -1.80 7.11 -11.54
C VAL A 117 -2.36 6.64 -10.20
N GLY A 118 -2.79 5.39 -10.05
CA GLY A 118 -3.29 4.87 -8.79
C GLY A 118 -2.23 4.86 -7.68
N LEU A 119 -0.97 4.57 -8.02
CA LEU A 119 0.18 4.75 -7.12
C LEU A 119 0.46 6.24 -6.81
N ALA A 120 0.29 7.16 -7.76
CA ALA A 120 0.44 8.58 -7.43
C ALA A 120 -0.66 9.06 -6.48
N VAL A 121 -1.91 8.66 -6.74
CA VAL A 121 -3.09 9.01 -5.95
C VAL A 121 -3.01 8.42 -4.55
N GLY A 122 -2.71 7.13 -4.40
CA GLY A 122 -2.58 6.51 -3.08
C GLY A 122 -1.51 7.20 -2.23
N TYR A 123 -0.36 7.54 -2.84
CA TYR A 123 0.74 8.17 -2.15
C TYR A 123 0.39 9.58 -1.69
N PHE A 124 -0.35 10.31 -2.52
CA PHE A 124 -0.85 11.63 -2.19
C PHE A 124 -1.83 11.58 -0.99
N PHE A 125 -2.85 10.72 -1.03
CA PHE A 125 -3.84 10.63 0.04
C PHE A 125 -3.25 10.12 1.36
N PHE A 126 -2.47 9.04 1.33
CA PHE A 126 -2.01 8.37 2.57
C PHE A 126 -0.81 9.05 3.23
N ARG A 127 -0.11 9.93 2.51
CA ARG A 127 0.97 10.73 3.09
C ARG A 127 0.45 12.00 3.77
N ASN A 128 -0.61 12.61 3.23
CA ASN A 128 -1.25 13.78 3.84
C ASN A 128 -1.81 13.47 5.24
N GLU A 129 -2.41 12.29 5.46
CA GLU A 129 -2.86 11.85 6.80
C GLU A 129 -1.73 11.82 7.85
N GLY A 130 -0.46 11.74 7.42
CA GLY A 130 0.67 11.83 8.34
C GLY A 130 1.01 13.24 8.80
N GLU A 131 0.85 14.23 7.92
CA GLU A 131 1.19 15.62 8.22
C GLU A 131 0.16 16.25 9.14
N ASP A 132 -1.14 15.97 8.94
CA ASP A 132 -2.23 16.46 9.79
C ASP A 132 -2.09 15.98 11.25
N SER A 133 -1.71 14.71 11.45
CA SER A 133 -1.48 14.17 12.80
C SER A 133 -0.30 14.83 13.53
N LEU A 134 0.76 15.21 12.80
CA LEU A 134 1.94 15.87 13.37
C LEU A 134 1.71 17.35 13.70
N ILE A 135 0.88 18.04 12.90
CA ILE A 135 0.50 19.44 13.14
C ILE A 135 -0.39 19.55 14.38
N VAL A 136 -1.29 18.57 14.60
CA VAL A 136 -2.16 18.53 15.78
C VAL A 136 -1.36 18.30 17.07
N ASP A 137 -0.39 17.37 17.08
CA ASP A 137 0.44 17.14 18.26
C ASP A 137 1.34 18.34 18.60
N THR A 138 1.84 19.06 17.59
CA THR A 138 2.67 20.26 17.82
C THR A 138 1.85 21.44 18.37
N SER A 139 0.57 21.52 18.03
CA SER A 139 -0.32 22.60 18.51
C SER A 139 -0.76 22.42 19.97
N CYS A 140 -0.73 21.20 20.49
CA CYS A 140 -1.05 20.90 21.90
C CYS A 140 0.16 20.98 22.84
N ALA A 141 1.37 21.24 22.34
CA ALA A 141 2.59 21.29 23.16
C ALA A 141 2.87 22.66 23.80
N CYS A 142 2.03 23.67 23.55
CA CYS A 142 2.17 25.03 24.10
C CYS A 142 0.89 25.48 24.84
N ALA A 143 0.59 24.90 25.99
CA ALA A 143 -0.38 25.44 26.96
C ALA A 143 0.02 25.08 28.39
#